data_AF-A0A1H6SVR1-F1
#
_entry.id   AF-A0A1H6SVR1-F1
#
_cell.length_a   1.000
_cell.length_b   1.000
_cell.length_c   1.000
_cell.angle_alpha   90.00
_cell.angle_beta   90.00
_cell.angle_gamma   90.00
#
_symmetry.space_group_name_H-M   'P 1'
#
loop_
_entity.id
_entity.type
_entity.pdbx_description
1 polymer ?
#
loop_
_entity_poly.entity_id
_entity_poly.type
_entity_poly.pdbx_seq_one_letter_code
_entity_poly.pdbx_strand_id
1 'polypeptide(L)'
;MYTLDDYLEAEQSFTMEEANKMHRELIDSLMDGVEYEMYDAIIKASVNYMAIRTRWNIYKEERDNDQRTKAHNAVIAAFDDLADYQEAHNREASWRDAIGYEANGKYYRKRIGDFGLYLAFLVGLEAR
;
A
#
# COMPACT_ATOMS: atom_id res chain seq x y z
N MET A 1 11.54 -5.70 19.72
CA MET A 1 10.11 -5.32 19.85
C MET A 1 9.68 -4.75 18.50
N TYR A 2 8.39 -4.65 18.19
CA TYR A 2 7.93 -4.02 16.93
C TYR A 2 7.31 -2.68 17.27
N THR A 3 8.09 -1.59 17.19
CA THR A 3 7.62 -0.24 17.52
C THR A 3 7.54 0.65 16.28
N LEU A 4 6.80 1.76 16.38
CA LEU A 4 6.78 2.76 15.31
C LEU A 4 8.15 3.43 15.14
N ASP A 5 8.88 3.66 16.24
CA ASP A 5 10.22 4.26 16.21
C ASP A 5 11.19 3.40 15.38
N ASP A 6 11.18 2.07 15.58
CA ASP A 6 12.00 1.14 14.78
C ASP A 6 11.67 1.21 13.28
N TYR A 7 10.39 1.47 12.93
CA TYR A 7 9.97 1.60 11.54
C TYR A 7 10.45 2.92 10.91
N LEU A 8 10.39 4.01 11.67
CA LEU A 8 10.75 5.35 11.19
C LEU A 8 12.25 5.50 10.88
N GLU A 9 13.10 4.66 11.46
CA GLU A 9 14.53 4.60 11.09
C GLU A 9 14.80 4.05 9.68
N ALA A 10 13.83 3.37 9.06
CA ALA A 10 13.99 2.78 7.74
C ALA A 10 13.96 3.84 6.62
N GLU A 11 14.78 3.64 5.59
CA GLU A 11 14.78 4.50 4.41
C GLU A 11 13.42 4.44 3.68
N GLN A 12 12.89 5.61 3.33
CA GLN A 12 11.56 5.77 2.71
C GLN A 12 10.37 5.35 3.60
N SER A 13 10.56 5.25 4.93
CA SER A 13 9.47 5.18 5.90
C SER A 13 8.59 6.44 5.88
N PHE A 14 7.45 6.39 6.57
CA PHE A 14 6.57 7.53 6.76
C PHE A 14 5.90 7.50 8.13
N THR A 15 5.51 8.66 8.62
CA THR A 15 4.70 8.83 9.83
C THR A 15 3.24 8.41 9.60
N MET A 16 2.50 8.21 10.68
CA MET A 16 1.05 7.95 10.59
C MET A 16 0.29 9.17 10.06
N GLU A 17 0.76 10.40 10.32
CA GLU A 17 0.16 11.60 9.72
C GLU A 17 0.37 11.64 8.21
N GLU A 18 1.57 11.32 7.71
CA GLU A 18 1.85 11.22 6.28
C GLU A 18 1.02 10.13 5.60
N ALA A 19 0.90 8.96 6.23
CA ALA A 19 0.05 7.87 5.73
C ALA A 19 -1.43 8.29 5.64
N ASN A 20 -1.96 8.90 6.70
CA ASN A 20 -3.34 9.40 6.70
C ASN A 20 -3.56 10.50 5.66
N LYS A 21 -2.57 11.37 5.44
CA LYS A 21 -2.64 12.40 4.39
C LYS A 21 -2.72 11.76 2.99
N MET A 22 -1.81 10.83 2.68
CA MET A 22 -1.81 10.12 1.39
C MET A 22 -3.12 9.35 1.18
N HIS A 23 -3.66 8.72 2.22
CA HIS A 23 -4.93 8.00 2.14
C HIS A 23 -6.11 8.93 1.89
N ARG A 24 -6.17 10.09 2.56
CA ARG A 24 -7.22 11.09 2.29
C ARG A 24 -7.15 11.63 0.86
N GLU A 25 -5.95 11.96 0.38
CA GLU A 25 -5.76 12.43 -1.00
C GLU A 25 -6.21 11.37 -2.02
N LEU A 26 -5.93 10.08 -1.76
CA LEU A 26 -6.43 8.98 -2.57
C LEU A 26 -7.96 8.93 -2.56
N ILE A 27 -8.59 8.92 -1.40
CA ILE A 27 -10.07 8.82 -1.28
C ILE A 27 -10.76 10.02 -1.92
N ASP A 28 -10.27 11.23 -1.66
CA ASP A 28 -10.84 12.47 -2.19
C ASP A 28 -10.70 12.56 -3.72
N SER A 29 -9.77 11.80 -4.33
CA SER A 29 -9.61 11.72 -5.79
C SER A 29 -10.62 10.82 -6.49
N LEU A 30 -11.31 9.93 -5.76
CA LEU A 30 -12.23 8.96 -6.34
C LEU A 30 -13.51 9.66 -6.84
N MET A 31 -13.90 9.42 -8.09
CA MET A 31 -15.06 10.09 -8.69
C MET A 31 -16.23 9.20 -9.05
N ASP A 32 -16.00 7.94 -9.42
CA ASP A 32 -17.03 7.07 -9.97
C ASP A 32 -16.93 5.61 -9.51
N GLY A 33 -17.93 4.82 -9.91
CA GLY A 33 -18.05 3.41 -9.57
C GLY A 33 -16.84 2.56 -9.94
N VAL A 34 -16.17 2.87 -11.07
CA VAL A 34 -14.99 2.12 -11.52
C VAL A 34 -13.84 2.38 -10.55
N GLU A 35 -13.62 3.63 -10.17
CA GLU A 35 -12.56 3.98 -9.22
C GLU A 35 -12.80 3.42 -7.82
N TYR A 36 -14.07 3.37 -7.37
CA TYR A 36 -14.42 2.70 -6.12
C TYR A 36 -14.11 1.19 -6.17
N GLU A 37 -14.36 0.53 -7.30
CA GLU A 37 -14.00 -0.89 -7.49
C GLU A 37 -12.48 -1.10 -7.53
N MET A 38 -11.73 -0.19 -8.17
CA MET A 38 -10.27 -0.22 -8.18
C MET A 38 -9.69 0.02 -6.78
N TYR A 39 -10.29 0.92 -6.00
CA TYR A 39 -9.93 1.11 -4.60
C TYR A 39 -10.21 -0.15 -3.76
N ASP A 40 -11.34 -0.81 -3.96
CA ASP A 40 -11.62 -2.10 -3.32
C ASP A 40 -10.58 -3.18 -3.70
N ALA A 41 -10.10 -3.18 -4.95
CA ALA A 41 -8.99 -4.05 -5.36
C ALA A 41 -7.68 -3.74 -4.61
N ILE A 42 -7.35 -2.46 -4.39
CA ILE A 42 -6.22 -2.04 -3.54
C ILE A 42 -6.37 -2.58 -2.12
N ILE A 43 -7.56 -2.46 -1.53
CA ILE A 43 -7.84 -2.95 -0.17
C ILE A 43 -7.67 -4.47 -0.10
N LYS A 44 -8.26 -5.22 -1.03
CA LYS A 44 -8.15 -6.69 -1.07
C LYS A 44 -6.69 -7.15 -1.24
N ALA A 45 -5.94 -6.53 -2.15
CA ALA A 45 -4.52 -6.83 -2.33
C ALA A 45 -3.71 -6.54 -1.05
N SER A 46 -3.99 -5.41 -0.41
CA SER A 46 -3.33 -4.97 0.82
C SER A 46 -3.57 -5.92 2.00
N VAL A 47 -4.82 -6.34 2.22
CA VAL A 47 -5.17 -7.31 3.27
C VAL A 47 -4.50 -8.66 3.05
N ASN A 48 -4.51 -9.17 1.81
CA ASN A 48 -3.83 -10.41 1.45
C ASN A 48 -2.31 -10.32 1.69
N TYR A 49 -1.69 -9.19 1.33
CA TYR A 49 -0.27 -8.97 1.56
C TYR A 49 0.06 -8.80 3.05
N MET A 50 -0.79 -8.14 3.84
CA MET A 50 -0.62 -8.00 5.29
C MET A 50 -0.54 -9.36 5.98
N ALA A 51 -1.40 -10.31 5.61
CA ALA A 51 -1.38 -11.67 6.16
C ALA A 51 -0.04 -12.39 5.94
N ILE A 52 0.62 -12.15 4.80
CA ILE A 52 1.93 -12.74 4.49
C ILE A 52 3.06 -11.95 5.17
N ARG A 53 3.02 -10.61 5.11
CA ARG A 53 4.13 -9.76 5.57
C ARG A 53 4.28 -9.75 7.08
N THR A 54 3.17 -9.77 7.82
CA THR A 54 3.18 -9.84 9.29
C THR A 54 3.78 -11.15 9.80
N ARG A 55 3.51 -12.27 9.11
CA ARG A 55 4.08 -13.58 9.42
C ARG A 55 5.59 -13.66 9.15
N TRP A 56 6.11 -12.85 8.22
CA TRP A 56 7.48 -12.98 7.71
C TRP A 56 8.55 -13.07 8.80
N ASN A 57 8.49 -12.23 9.83
CA ASN A 57 9.50 -12.21 10.90
C ASN A 57 9.19 -13.17 12.07
N ILE A 58 7.95 -13.67 12.15
CA ILE A 58 7.44 -14.50 13.24
C ILE A 58 7.58 -15.98 12.88
N TYR A 59 7.05 -16.39 11.72
CA TYR A 59 7.00 -17.78 11.23
C TYR A 59 8.04 -17.97 10.11
N LYS A 60 9.31 -18.10 10.49
CA LYS A 60 10.43 -18.08 9.51
C LYS A 60 10.46 -19.34 8.65
N GLU A 61 9.98 -20.45 9.19
CA GLU A 61 9.85 -21.76 8.57
C GLU A 61 8.74 -21.82 7.51
N GLU A 62 7.75 -20.92 7.57
CA GLU A 62 6.63 -20.83 6.61
C GLU A 62 6.91 -19.85 5.45
N ARG A 63 8.14 -19.33 5.34
CA ARG A 63 8.45 -18.30 4.34
C ARG A 63 8.42 -18.86 2.92
N ASP A 64 7.54 -18.30 2.12
CA ASP A 64 7.54 -18.45 0.66
C ASP A 64 7.86 -17.09 0.01
N ASN A 65 9.07 -16.98 -0.56
CA ASN A 65 9.53 -15.77 -1.24
C ASN A 65 8.69 -15.45 -2.49
N ASP A 66 8.25 -16.49 -3.22
CA ASP A 66 7.51 -16.32 -4.47
C ASP A 66 6.10 -15.86 -4.16
N GLN A 67 5.45 -16.47 -3.17
CA GLN A 67 4.13 -16.05 -2.70
C GLN A 67 4.17 -14.60 -2.19
N ARG A 68 5.16 -14.25 -1.37
CA ARG A 68 5.32 -12.87 -0.89
C ARG A 68 5.54 -11.89 -2.05
N THR A 69 6.39 -12.25 -3.02
CA THR A 69 6.69 -11.39 -4.16
C THR A 69 5.45 -11.17 -5.03
N LYS A 70 4.67 -12.22 -5.28
CA LYS A 70 3.40 -12.14 -6.01
C LYS A 70 2.39 -11.25 -5.29
N ALA A 71 2.19 -11.45 -3.99
CA ALA A 71 1.27 -10.62 -3.21
C ALA A 71 1.70 -9.15 -3.16
N HIS A 72 3.02 -8.89 -3.06
CA HIS A 72 3.54 -7.53 -3.10
C HIS A 72 3.35 -6.87 -4.47
N ASN A 73 3.59 -7.60 -5.57
CA ASN A 73 3.34 -7.13 -6.92
C ASN A 73 1.85 -6.81 -7.14
N ALA A 74 0.94 -7.59 -6.56
CA ALA A 74 -0.49 -7.32 -6.65
C ALA A 74 -0.88 -5.99 -5.97
N VAL A 75 -0.26 -5.65 -4.83
CA VAL A 75 -0.47 -4.34 -4.19
C VAL A 75 0.03 -3.20 -5.08
N ILE A 76 1.24 -3.33 -5.62
CA ILE A 76 1.84 -2.31 -6.49
C ILE A 76 0.99 -2.12 -7.75
N ALA A 77 0.64 -3.21 -8.43
CA ALA A 77 -0.19 -3.17 -9.62
C ALA A 77 -1.55 -2.52 -9.36
N ALA A 78 -2.22 -2.83 -8.23
CA ALA A 78 -3.51 -2.20 -7.92
C ALA A 78 -3.41 -0.67 -7.72
N PHE A 79 -2.32 -0.18 -7.12
CA PHE A 79 -2.08 1.26 -7.01
C PHE A 79 -1.75 1.88 -8.37
N ASP A 80 -0.91 1.23 -9.17
CA ASP A 80 -0.55 1.71 -10.51
C ASP A 80 -1.77 1.73 -11.44
N ASP A 81 -2.58 0.68 -11.44
CA ASP A 81 -3.80 0.58 -12.25
C ASP A 81 -4.77 1.73 -11.97
N LEU A 82 -5.01 2.06 -10.68
CA LEU A 82 -5.86 3.20 -10.33
C LEU A 82 -5.23 4.49 -10.82
N ALA A 83 -3.96 4.75 -10.54
CA ALA A 83 -3.29 5.98 -10.96
C ALA A 83 -3.31 6.15 -12.50
N ASP A 84 -2.94 5.10 -13.24
CA ASP A 84 -2.96 5.07 -14.71
C ASP A 84 -4.38 5.33 -15.24
N TYR A 85 -5.41 4.79 -14.58
CA TYR A 85 -6.80 5.06 -14.92
C TYR A 85 -7.15 6.54 -14.73
N GLN A 86 -6.75 7.16 -13.61
CA GLN A 86 -7.01 8.58 -13.38
C GLN A 86 -6.29 9.46 -14.42
N GLU A 87 -5.03 9.14 -14.71
CA GLU A 87 -4.21 9.85 -15.71
C GLU A 87 -4.79 9.74 -17.13
N ALA A 88 -5.25 8.54 -17.52
CA ALA A 88 -5.92 8.31 -18.80
C ALA A 88 -7.20 9.15 -18.96
N HIS A 89 -7.80 9.58 -17.85
CA HIS A 89 -8.96 10.47 -17.83
C HIS A 89 -8.60 11.95 -17.58
N ASN A 90 -7.34 12.33 -17.83
CA ASN A 90 -6.80 13.69 -17.67
C ASN A 90 -6.89 14.23 -16.23
N ARG A 91 -6.74 13.35 -15.23
CA ARG A 91 -6.71 13.72 -13.81
C ARG A 91 -5.36 13.39 -13.20
N GLU A 92 -4.96 14.19 -12.22
CA GLU A 92 -3.69 13.98 -11.50
C GLU A 92 -3.86 12.92 -10.42
N ALA A 93 -2.95 11.94 -10.39
CA ALA A 93 -2.85 10.95 -9.33
C ALA A 93 -1.80 11.37 -8.27
N SER A 94 -1.88 12.59 -7.74
CA SER A 94 -0.86 13.15 -6.83
C SER A 94 -0.63 12.33 -5.55
N TRP A 95 -1.65 11.61 -5.08
CA TRP A 95 -1.53 10.64 -3.99
C TRP A 95 -0.54 9.52 -4.33
N ARG A 96 -0.49 9.09 -5.61
CA ARG A 96 0.42 8.06 -6.10
C ARG A 96 1.85 8.56 -6.14
N ASP A 97 2.08 9.82 -6.54
CA ASP A 97 3.37 10.49 -6.47
C ASP A 97 3.90 10.60 -5.04
N ALA A 98 3.03 10.92 -4.08
CA ALA A 98 3.39 11.03 -2.66
C ALA A 98 3.81 9.68 -2.03
N ILE A 99 3.19 8.59 -2.48
CA ILE A 99 3.63 7.22 -2.12
C ILE A 99 4.94 6.88 -2.84
N GLY A 100 5.05 7.24 -4.12
CA GLY A 100 6.19 7.03 -5.00
C GLY A 100 6.23 5.65 -5.66
N TYR A 101 6.95 5.53 -6.78
CA TYR A 101 6.96 4.37 -7.67
C TYR A 101 8.20 3.51 -7.49
N GLU A 102 8.13 2.23 -7.87
CA GLU A 102 9.30 1.33 -7.82
C GLU A 102 10.49 1.89 -8.62
N ALA A 103 10.21 2.60 -9.73
CA ALA A 103 11.21 3.28 -10.54
C ALA A 103 11.97 4.41 -9.80
N ASN A 104 11.40 5.00 -8.74
CA ASN A 104 12.07 6.04 -7.96
C ASN A 104 13.21 5.49 -7.07
N GLY A 105 13.30 4.16 -6.90
CA GLY A 105 14.43 3.52 -6.24
C GLY A 105 14.07 2.26 -5.45
N LYS A 106 15.10 1.51 -5.06
CA LYS A 106 14.96 0.17 -4.46
C LYS A 106 14.11 0.10 -3.17
N TYR A 107 13.90 1.21 -2.48
CA TYR A 107 13.10 1.27 -1.25
C TYR A 107 11.63 1.63 -1.47
N TYR A 108 11.28 2.22 -2.61
CA TYR A 108 9.89 2.57 -2.90
C TYR A 108 9.00 1.35 -3.03
N ARG A 109 9.54 0.23 -3.54
CA ARG A 109 8.86 -1.06 -3.47
C ARG A 109 8.39 -1.37 -2.03
N LYS A 110 9.26 -1.19 -1.03
CA LYS A 110 8.90 -1.43 0.37
C LYS A 110 7.88 -0.42 0.89
N ARG A 111 8.08 0.87 0.58
CA ARG A 111 7.19 1.99 0.94
C ARG A 111 5.76 1.78 0.44
N ILE A 112 5.58 1.39 -0.83
CA ILE A 112 4.25 1.07 -1.40
C ILE A 112 3.61 -0.07 -0.61
N GLY A 113 4.38 -1.14 -0.34
CA GLY A 113 3.90 -2.23 0.50
C GLY A 113 3.58 -1.81 1.93
N ASP A 114 4.33 -0.88 2.52
CA ASP A 114 4.07 -0.36 3.86
C ASP A 114 2.76 0.43 3.89
N PHE A 115 2.49 1.21 2.84
CA PHE A 115 1.24 1.94 2.71
C PHE A 115 0.04 0.99 2.54
N GLY A 116 0.20 -0.11 1.79
CA GLY A 116 -0.80 -1.19 1.77
C GLY A 116 -1.05 -1.79 3.16
N LEU A 117 -0.01 -2.00 3.97
CA LEU A 117 -0.17 -2.48 5.35
C LEU A 117 -0.92 -1.45 6.23
N TYR A 118 -0.68 -0.16 6.04
CA TYR A 118 -1.42 0.91 6.72
C TYR A 118 -2.93 0.84 6.39
N LEU A 119 -3.30 0.68 5.12
CA LEU A 119 -4.69 0.52 4.73
C LEU A 119 -5.33 -0.74 5.35
N ALA A 120 -4.62 -1.87 5.31
CA ALA A 120 -5.10 -3.11 5.91
C ALA A 120 -5.23 -3.02 7.45
N PHE A 121 -4.37 -2.25 8.11
CA PHE A 121 -4.49 -1.92 9.52
C PHE A 121 -5.79 -1.17 9.83
N LEU A 122 -6.14 -0.15 9.03
CA LEU A 122 -7.40 0.59 9.19
C LEU A 122 -8.62 -0.33 9.02
N VAL A 123 -8.61 -1.19 7.99
CA VAL A 123 -9.67 -2.20 7.78
C VAL A 123 -9.83 -3.10 9.01
N GLY A 124 -8.70 -3.54 9.60
CA GLY A 124 -8.72 -4.34 10.82
C GLY A 124 -9.30 -3.60 12.03
N LEU A 125 -9.06 -2.29 12.15
CA LEU A 125 -9.62 -1.46 13.23
C LEU A 125 -11.12 -1.17 13.04
N GLU A 126 -11.59 -1.03 11.80
CA GLU A 126 -13.00 -0.77 11.50
C GLU A 126 -13.90 -2.00 11.74
N ALA A 127 -13.35 -3.21 11.66
CA ALA A 127 -14.07 -4.47 11.89
C ALA A 127 -14.46 -4.74 13.37
N ARG A 128 -14.45 -3.70 14.21
CA ARG A 128 -14.77 -3.75 15.64
C ARG A 128 -16.26 -3.89 15.94
#